data_AF-A0A6N7QCE1-F1
#
_entry.id   AF-A0A6N7QCE1-F1
#
_cell.length_a   1.000
_cell.length_b   1.000
_cell.length_c   1.000
_cell.angle_alpha   90.00
_cell.angle_beta   90.00
_cell.angle_gamma   90.00
#
_symmetry.space_group_name_H-M   'P 1'
#
loop_
_entity.id
_entity.type
_entity.pdbx_description
1 polymer ?
#
loop_
_entity_poly.entity_id
_entity_poly.type
_entity_poly.pdbx_seq_one_letter_code
_entity_poly.pdbx_strand_id
1 'polypeptide(L)'
;MQQAQRSKIPRAQGVTPPDDVRQALGALVSAIGERAALERLNISRQTLARVTGGLPVRVGTLVLVRQQLQVSAQKGGAYHGNG
;
A
#
# COMPACT_ATOMS: atom_id res chain seq x y z
N MET A 1 -19.55 -7.32 -15.04
CA MET A 1 -18.31 -8.04 -14.66
C MET A 1 -17.14 -7.35 -15.36
N GLN A 2 -16.36 -6.51 -14.66
CA GLN A 2 -15.27 -5.75 -15.28
C GLN A 2 -14.02 -6.65 -15.41
N GLN A 3 -13.57 -6.90 -16.64
CA GLN A 3 -12.42 -7.72 -16.96
C GLN A 3 -11.12 -6.98 -16.63
N ALA A 4 -10.29 -7.57 -15.77
CA ALA A 4 -8.94 -7.09 -15.50
C ALA A 4 -8.04 -7.36 -16.72
N GLN A 5 -7.72 -6.31 -17.48
CA GLN A 5 -6.83 -6.38 -18.64
C GLN A 5 -5.37 -6.60 -18.18
N ARG A 6 -4.84 -7.81 -18.40
CA ARG A 6 -3.49 -8.23 -18.00
C ARG A 6 -2.47 -7.82 -19.07
N SER A 7 -1.59 -6.87 -18.77
CA SER A 7 -0.51 -6.42 -19.68
C SER A 7 0.54 -7.50 -19.97
N LYS A 8 0.96 -7.60 -21.24
CA LYS A 8 1.89 -8.61 -21.82
C LYS A 8 3.36 -8.14 -21.91
N ILE A 9 3.94 -7.49 -20.89
CA ILE A 9 5.36 -7.05 -20.94
C ILE A 9 6.24 -7.99 -20.09
N PRO A 10 7.21 -8.74 -20.66
CA PRO A 10 7.85 -9.89 -19.99
C PRO A 10 8.90 -9.58 -18.91
N ARG A 11 9.26 -8.32 -18.63
CA ARG A 11 10.36 -7.99 -17.68
C ARG A 11 10.09 -6.85 -16.69
N ALA A 12 8.84 -6.42 -16.60
CA ALA A 12 8.36 -5.59 -15.50
C ALA A 12 7.14 -6.29 -14.89
N GLN A 13 7.35 -7.40 -14.18
CA GLN A 13 6.30 -8.10 -13.42
C GLN A 13 5.91 -7.31 -12.16
N GLY A 14 5.68 -6.00 -12.34
CA GLY A 14 5.17 -5.12 -11.33
C GLY A 14 3.67 -4.94 -11.50
N VAL A 15 2.97 -4.88 -10.38
CA VAL A 15 1.58 -4.46 -10.33
C VAL A 15 1.53 -3.02 -9.87
N THR A 16 0.70 -2.24 -10.56
CA THR A 16 0.37 -0.89 -10.12
C THR A 16 -0.46 -1.01 -8.84
N PRO A 17 -0.09 -0.30 -7.75
CA PRO A 17 -0.90 -0.28 -6.56
C PRO A 17 -2.29 0.30 -6.87
N PRO A 18 -3.39 -0.34 -6.42
CA PRO A 18 -4.71 0.23 -6.54
C PRO A 18 -4.83 1.51 -5.69
N ASP A 19 -5.72 2.41 -6.08
CA ASP A 19 -5.83 3.73 -5.46
C ASP A 19 -6.10 3.67 -3.96
N ASP A 20 -6.98 2.76 -3.52
CA ASP A 20 -7.28 2.53 -2.11
C ASP A 20 -6.03 2.25 -1.26
N VAL A 21 -5.08 1.49 -1.82
CA VAL A 21 -3.82 1.18 -1.12
C VAL A 21 -2.93 2.41 -1.05
N ARG A 22 -2.93 3.26 -2.08
CA ARG A 22 -2.19 4.52 -2.07
C ARG A 22 -2.77 5.48 -1.04
N GLN A 23 -4.09 5.63 -1.01
CA GLN A 23 -4.81 6.47 -0.05
C GLN A 23 -4.58 5.98 1.39
N ALA A 24 -4.76 4.69 1.65
CA ALA A 24 -4.53 4.11 2.98
C ALA A 24 -3.07 4.26 3.44
N LEU A 25 -2.11 4.08 2.54
CA LEU A 25 -0.70 4.28 2.85
C LEU A 25 -0.39 5.77 3.10
N GLY A 26 -0.94 6.67 2.30
CA GLY A 26 -0.82 8.12 2.49
C GLY A 26 -1.41 8.58 3.82
N ALA A 27 -2.60 8.10 4.16
CA ALA A 27 -3.26 8.38 5.44
C ALA A 27 -2.43 7.88 6.64
N LEU A 28 -1.88 6.65 6.54
CA LEU A 28 -0.98 6.13 7.57
C LEU A 28 0.26 7.01 7.74
N VAL A 29 0.93 7.36 6.64
CA VAL A 29 2.12 8.25 6.67
C VAL A 29 1.76 9.61 7.25
N SER A 30 0.60 10.16 6.93
CA SER A 30 0.13 11.43 7.50
C SER A 30 -0.17 11.34 8.99
N ALA A 31 -0.64 10.18 9.48
CA ALA A 31 -1.04 9.99 10.87
C ALA A 31 0.15 9.73 11.82
N ILE A 32 1.13 8.94 11.40
CA ILE A 32 2.26 8.52 12.26
C ILE A 32 3.63 9.02 11.78
N GLY A 33 3.69 9.66 10.60
CA GLY A 33 4.92 10.08 9.95
C GLY A 33 5.57 8.99 9.10
N GLU A 34 6.38 9.40 8.12
CA GLU A 34 7.06 8.50 7.16
C GLU A 34 7.90 7.44 7.89
N ARG A 35 8.76 7.86 8.82
CA ARG A 35 9.67 6.95 9.52
C ARG A 35 8.93 5.87 10.31
N ALA A 36 7.87 6.23 11.02
CA ALA A 36 7.08 5.27 11.78
C ALA A 36 6.28 4.33 10.87
N ALA A 37 5.80 4.82 9.73
CA ALA A 37 5.13 3.98 8.73
C ALA A 37 6.08 2.95 8.10
N LEU A 38 7.33 3.32 7.82
CA LEU A 38 8.35 2.40 7.31
C LEU A 38 8.66 1.28 8.31
N GLU A 39 8.86 1.62 9.58
CA GLU A 39 9.10 0.65 10.66
C GLU A 39 7.88 -0.27 10.85
N ARG A 40 6.68 0.30 10.88
CA ARG A 40 5.43 -0.44 11.10
C ARG A 40 5.09 -1.40 9.97
N LEU A 41 5.34 -1.00 8.72
CA LEU A 41 5.09 -1.84 7.54
C LEU A 41 6.27 -2.75 7.19
N ASN A 42 7.42 -2.56 7.85
CA ASN A 42 8.68 -3.24 7.58
C ASN A 42 9.09 -3.13 6.08
N ILE A 43 8.96 -1.94 5.51
CA ILE A 43 9.30 -1.68 4.09
C ILE A 43 10.37 -0.60 3.98
N SER A 44 11.15 -0.65 2.90
CA SER A 44 12.11 0.41 2.57
C SER A 44 11.41 1.67 2.08
N ARG A 45 12.05 2.83 2.29
CA ARG A 45 11.61 4.14 1.78
C ARG A 45 11.34 4.15 0.27
N GLN A 46 12.15 3.41 -0.49
CA GLN A 46 11.97 3.28 -1.93
C GLN A 46 10.66 2.56 -2.29
N THR A 47 10.27 1.55 -1.53
CA THR A 47 9.01 0.83 -1.71
C THR A 47 7.84 1.75 -1.40
N LEU A 48 7.92 2.49 -0.29
CA LEU A 48 6.91 3.48 0.08
C LEU A 48 6.71 4.51 -1.04
N ALA A 49 7.79 5.14 -1.51
CA ALA A 49 7.76 6.13 -2.57
C ALA A 49 7.20 5.58 -3.90
N ARG A 50 7.49 4.32 -4.23
CA ARG A 50 6.90 3.67 -5.41
C ARG A 50 5.40 3.45 -5.25
N VAL A 51 4.96 2.97 -4.09
CA VAL A 51 3.55 2.72 -3.85
C VAL A 51 2.75 4.03 -3.83
N THR A 52 3.20 5.04 -3.10
CA THR A 52 2.54 6.36 -3.05
C THR A 52 2.59 7.06 -4.40
N GLY A 53 3.71 6.95 -5.14
CA GLY A 53 3.85 7.48 -6.49
C GLY A 53 3.12 6.69 -7.58
N GLY A 54 2.39 5.62 -7.25
CA GLY A 54 1.67 4.81 -8.24
C GLY A 54 2.57 4.07 -9.22
N LEU A 55 3.83 3.86 -8.87
CA LEU A 55 4.80 3.14 -9.70
C LEU A 55 4.63 1.63 -9.53
N PRO A 56 4.93 0.85 -10.59
CA PRO A 56 4.83 -0.60 -10.52
C PRO A 56 5.79 -1.19 -9.48
N VAL A 57 5.22 -2.01 -8.58
CA VAL A 57 5.93 -2.74 -7.53
C VAL A 57 5.74 -4.24 -7.70
N ARG A 58 6.66 -5.07 -7.19
CA ARG A 58 6.50 -6.53 -7.27
C ARG A 58 5.19 -6.98 -6.61
N VAL A 59 4.53 -7.99 -7.18
CA VAL A 59 3.27 -8.56 -6.64
C VAL A 59 3.40 -8.92 -5.17
N GLY A 60 4.47 -9.61 -4.77
CA GLY A 60 4.71 -9.96 -3.37
C GLY A 60 4.82 -8.74 -2.45
N THR A 61 5.43 -7.65 -2.93
CA THR A 61 5.52 -6.38 -2.18
C THR A 61 4.14 -5.76 -2.00
N LEU A 62 3.30 -5.74 -3.04
CA LEU A 62 1.95 -5.21 -2.92
C LEU A 62 1.10 -6.03 -1.94
N VAL A 63 1.22 -7.37 -1.97
CA VAL A 63 0.50 -8.26 -1.04
C VAL A 63 0.93 -8.01 0.40
N LEU A 64 2.23 -7.89 0.65
CA LEU A 64 2.76 -7.56 1.99
C LEU A 64 2.24 -6.22 2.50
N VAL A 65 2.30 -5.17 1.67
CA VAL A 65 1.78 -3.83 2.04
C VAL A 65 0.29 -3.90 2.35
N ARG A 66 -0.50 -4.60 1.54
CA ARG A 66 -1.95 -4.78 1.78
C ARG A 66 -2.22 -5.52 3.09
N GLN A 67 -1.49 -6.61 3.35
CA GLN A 67 -1.66 -7.40 4.57
C GLN A 67 -1.30 -6.58 5.82
N GLN A 68 -0.19 -5.83 5.79
CA GLN A 68 0.24 -4.97 6.89
C GLN A 68 -0.70 -3.77 7.11
N LEU A 69 -1.26 -3.22 6.04
CA LEU A 69 -2.30 -2.19 6.13
C LEU A 69 -3.59 -2.74 6.75
N GLN A 70 -4.02 -3.96 6.40
CA GLN A 70 -5.17 -4.60 7.03
C GLN A 70 -4.94 -4.87 8.52
N VAL A 71 -3.76 -5.37 8.89
CA VAL A 71 -3.39 -5.57 10.32
C VAL A 71 -3.33 -4.22 11.05
N SER A 72 -2.82 -3.17 10.39
CA SER A 72 -2.76 -1.82 10.97
C SER A 72 -4.13 -1.18 11.12
N ALA A 73 -5.05 -1.39 10.17
CA ALA A 73 -6.43 -0.94 10.24
C ALA A 73 -7.21 -1.70 11.33
N GLN A 74 -6.97 -3.00 11.51
CA GLN A 74 -7.57 -3.78 12.60
C GLN A 74 -7.04 -3.36 13.97
N LYS A 75 -5.74 -3.07 14.10
CA LYS A 75 -5.16 -2.45 15.31
C LYS A 75 -5.57 -0.98 15.49
N GLY A 76 -6.10 -0.36 14.45
CA GLY A 76 -6.62 1.01 14.40
C GLY A 76 -8.15 1.11 14.48
N GLY A 77 -8.85 0.00 14.71
CA GLY A 77 -10.31 -0.05 14.83
C GLY A 77 -10.91 0.67 16.04
N ALA A 78 -10.19 1.65 16.61
CA ALA A 78 -10.63 2.52 17.68
C ALA A 78 -10.77 3.99 17.25
N TYR A 79 -10.76 4.30 15.94
CA TYR A 79 -11.03 5.67 15.44
C TYR A 79 -12.00 5.71 14.23
N HIS A 80 -12.94 4.78 14.17
CA HIS A 80 -14.22 5.02 13.47
C HIS A 80 -15.33 5.14 14.51
N GLY A 81 -15.21 6.17 15.33
CA GLY A 81 -16.28 6.70 16.16
C GLY A 81 -16.74 8.02 15.57
N ASN A 82 -18.04 8.07 15.28
CA ASN A 82 -18.93 9.22 15.28
C ASN A 82 -19.22 9.94 13.96
N GLY A 83 -20.53 10.04 13.69
CA GLY A 83 -21.18 10.69 12.56
C GLY A 83 -22.54 10.05 12.31
#